data_AF-A0A964FJ93-F1
#
_entry.id   AF-A0A964FJ93-F1
#
_cell.length_a   1.000
_cell.length_b   1.000
_cell.length_c   1.000
_cell.angle_alpha   90.00
_cell.angle_beta   90.00
_cell.angle_gamma   90.00
#
_symmetry.space_group_name_H-M   'P 1'
#
loop_
_entity.id
_entity.type
_entity.pdbx_description
1 polymer ?
#
loop_
_entity_poly.entity_id
_entity_poly.type
_entity_poly.pdbx_seq_one_letter_code
_entity_poly.pdbx_strand_id
1 'polypeptide(L)'
;MIDSHDILQYLDSISGEKKLYPEDPHLRNRVETLEKLFDEKLGVAIRTWSYYYAIQKPLAIAIAWGINAPLIEKIKTAIALPKIPQLLQQFYNVTPETKDAALKKIREVFALVSQEINSGQQYLVGDCLSAADITFAALASPILRPQNHPVYSSQLSKMSPERVSVIEELRSTPAGKLATNLYEQHRL
;
A
#
# COMPACT_ATOMS: atom_id res chain seq x y z
N MET A 1 5.31 -5.42 -19.38
CA MET A 1 4.68 -4.85 -18.16
C MET A 1 5.38 -3.54 -17.91
N ILE A 2 4.63 -2.46 -17.67
CA ILE A 2 5.20 -1.16 -17.30
C ILE A 2 5.34 -1.16 -15.77
N ASP A 3 6.53 -0.84 -15.26
CA ASP A 3 6.80 -0.74 -13.82
C ASP A 3 6.22 0.57 -13.25
N SER A 4 5.74 0.56 -12.00
CA SER A 4 5.30 1.78 -11.32
C SER A 4 6.41 2.81 -11.19
N HIS A 5 7.67 2.38 -11.01
CA HIS A 5 8.83 3.27 -11.00
C HIS A 5 8.96 4.02 -12.33
N ASP A 6 8.86 3.28 -13.45
CA ASP A 6 8.95 3.87 -14.80
C ASP A 6 7.82 4.87 -15.06
N ILE A 7 6.62 4.61 -14.51
CA ILE A 7 5.49 5.55 -14.59
C ILE A 7 5.80 6.83 -13.83
N LEU A 8 6.37 6.75 -12.62
CA LEU A 8 6.73 7.93 -11.83
C LEU A 8 7.82 8.76 -12.52
N GLN A 9 8.84 8.11 -13.07
CA GLN A 9 9.89 8.78 -13.86
C GLN A 9 9.31 9.44 -15.12
N TYR A 10 8.42 8.76 -15.83
CA TYR A 10 7.74 9.33 -16.99
C TYR A 10 6.88 10.53 -16.60
N LEU A 11 6.07 10.42 -15.55
CA LEU A 11 5.26 11.52 -15.04
C LEU A 11 6.11 12.71 -14.61
N ASP A 12 7.25 12.48 -13.97
CA ASP A 12 8.21 13.53 -13.61
C ASP A 12 8.79 14.24 -14.85
N SER A 13 9.12 13.47 -15.89
CA SER A 13 9.68 13.99 -17.14
C SER A 13 8.74 14.93 -17.89
N ILE A 14 7.43 14.71 -17.78
CA ILE A 14 6.39 15.55 -18.41
C ILE A 14 5.80 16.59 -17.45
N SER A 15 6.12 16.52 -16.15
CA SER A 15 5.69 17.50 -15.15
C SER A 15 6.57 18.74 -15.25
N GLY A 16 5.93 19.92 -15.19
CA GLY A 16 6.59 21.22 -15.18
C GLY A 16 7.29 21.49 -13.84
N GLU A 17 6.75 22.42 -13.06
CA GLU A 17 7.40 22.86 -11.80
C GLU A 17 7.27 21.86 -10.63
N LYS A 18 6.29 20.95 -10.66
CA LYS A 18 6.07 19.97 -9.59
C LYS A 18 6.80 18.66 -9.88
N LYS A 19 8.10 18.63 -9.60
CA LYS A 19 8.94 17.45 -9.74
C LYS A 19 8.71 16.46 -8.60
N LEU A 20 8.53 15.18 -8.94
CA LEU A 20 8.47 14.05 -8.00
C LEU A 20 9.87 13.61 -7.56
N TYR A 21 10.88 13.87 -8.39
CA TYR A 21 12.29 13.67 -8.09
C TYR A 21 12.99 15.03 -8.02
N PRO A 22 13.44 15.46 -6.82
CA PRO A 22 14.14 16.74 -6.65
C PRO A 22 15.38 16.88 -7.56
N GLU A 23 15.71 18.10 -7.95
CA GLU A 23 16.95 18.39 -8.70
C GLU A 23 18.20 18.28 -7.81
N ASP A 24 18.06 18.58 -6.51
CA ASP A 24 19.12 18.37 -5.53
C ASP A 24 19.49 16.86 -5.48
N PRO A 25 20.75 16.49 -5.78
CA PRO A 25 21.14 15.08 -5.86
C PRO A 25 20.99 14.31 -4.54
N HIS A 26 21.14 14.97 -3.39
CA HIS A 26 20.99 14.34 -2.08
C HIS A 26 19.53 14.04 -1.78
N LEU A 27 18.64 15.00 -2.06
CA LEU A 27 17.19 14.81 -1.91
C LEU A 27 16.68 13.75 -2.89
N ARG A 28 17.17 13.77 -4.14
CA ARG A 28 16.82 12.74 -5.15
C ARG A 28 17.21 11.34 -4.70
N ASN A 29 18.46 11.17 -4.27
CA ASN A 29 18.94 9.87 -3.79
C ASN A 29 18.13 9.39 -2.58
N ARG A 30 17.68 10.32 -1.73
CA ARG A 30 16.82 10.00 -0.60
C ARG A 30 15.45 9.49 -1.04
N VAL A 31 14.82 10.15 -2.01
CA VAL A 31 13.55 9.72 -2.61
C VAL A 31 13.67 8.30 -3.18
N GLU A 32 14.67 8.05 -4.01
CA GLU A 32 14.90 6.74 -4.64
C GLU A 32 15.17 5.63 -3.60
N THR A 33 15.92 5.95 -2.54
CA THR A 33 16.20 5.01 -1.45
C THR A 33 14.92 4.62 -0.70
N LEU A 34 14.05 5.59 -0.40
CA LEU A 34 12.78 5.35 0.27
C LEU A 34 11.81 4.58 -0.63
N GLU A 35 11.70 4.97 -1.90
CA GLU A 35 10.88 4.28 -2.89
C GLU A 35 11.24 2.78 -2.95
N LYS A 36 12.54 2.47 -3.10
CA LYS A 36 13.04 1.11 -3.12
C LYS A 36 12.75 0.36 -1.81
N LEU A 37 12.98 1.00 -0.66
CA LEU A 37 12.65 0.41 0.65
C LEU A 37 11.17 0.04 0.72
N PHE A 38 10.29 0.91 0.25
CA PHE A 38 8.87 0.67 0.30
C PHE A 38 8.46 -0.44 -0.66
N ASP A 39 8.96 -0.47 -1.89
CA ASP A 39 8.64 -1.52 -2.85
C ASP A 39 9.13 -2.90 -2.38
N GLU A 40 10.39 -3.00 -1.96
CA GLU A 40 11.03 -4.27 -1.62
C GLU A 40 10.60 -4.79 -0.24
N LYS A 41 10.30 -3.91 0.72
CA LYS A 41 9.97 -4.31 2.10
C LYS A 41 8.51 -4.08 2.44
N LEU A 42 8.02 -2.85 2.32
CA LEU A 42 6.67 -2.48 2.79
C LEU A 42 5.58 -3.13 1.94
N GLY A 43 5.66 -2.98 0.62
CA GLY A 43 4.69 -3.50 -0.33
C GLY A 43 4.60 -5.02 -0.27
N VAL A 44 5.74 -5.72 -0.19
CA VAL A 44 5.79 -7.17 -0.01
C VAL A 44 5.12 -7.58 1.30
N ALA A 45 5.45 -6.94 2.42
CA ALA A 45 4.90 -7.30 3.72
C ALA A 45 3.39 -7.01 3.81
N ILE A 46 2.93 -5.85 3.36
CA ILE A 46 1.50 -5.50 3.35
C ILE A 46 0.71 -6.45 2.46
N ARG A 47 1.27 -6.84 1.31
CA ARG A 47 0.66 -7.82 0.41
C ARG A 47 0.49 -9.17 1.10
N THR A 48 1.52 -9.71 1.75
CA THR A 48 1.45 -10.98 2.49
C THR A 48 0.42 -10.92 3.61
N TRP A 49 0.46 -9.86 4.44
CA TRP A 49 -0.50 -9.68 5.54
C TRP A 49 -1.94 -9.55 5.02
N SER A 50 -2.14 -8.80 3.95
CA SER A 50 -3.48 -8.59 3.35
C SER A 50 -4.01 -9.88 2.71
N TYR A 51 -3.18 -10.63 1.99
CA TYR A 51 -3.62 -11.89 1.39
C TYR A 51 -3.97 -12.95 2.42
N TYR A 52 -3.32 -12.99 3.58
CA TYR A 52 -3.68 -13.90 4.67
C TYR A 52 -5.17 -13.82 5.04
N TYR A 53 -5.72 -12.61 5.12
CA TYR A 53 -7.15 -12.43 5.39
C TYR A 53 -8.02 -12.51 4.15
N ALA A 54 -7.49 -12.14 2.98
CA ALA A 54 -8.25 -12.18 1.74
C ALA A 54 -8.56 -13.62 1.31
N ILE A 55 -7.60 -14.55 1.42
CA ILE A 55 -7.79 -15.95 0.98
C ILE A 55 -8.88 -16.69 1.77
N GLN A 56 -9.20 -16.22 2.98
CA GLN A 56 -10.30 -16.72 3.81
C GLN A 56 -11.68 -16.28 3.29
N LYS A 57 -11.70 -15.34 2.34
CA LYS A 57 -12.91 -14.81 1.69
C LYS A 57 -12.77 -14.88 0.16
N PRO A 58 -12.64 -16.08 -0.44
CA PRO A 58 -12.38 -16.24 -1.88
C PRO A 58 -13.42 -15.56 -2.75
N LEU A 59 -14.70 -15.56 -2.34
CA LEU A 59 -15.77 -14.87 -3.07
C LEU A 59 -15.55 -13.36 -3.13
N ALA A 60 -15.05 -12.75 -2.05
CA ALA A 60 -14.75 -11.32 -2.03
C ALA A 60 -13.56 -10.98 -2.96
N ILE A 61 -12.55 -11.85 -3.03
CA ILE A 61 -11.45 -11.71 -3.99
C ILE A 61 -11.97 -11.79 -5.42
N ALA A 62 -12.76 -12.82 -5.73
CA ALA A 62 -13.32 -13.03 -7.06
C ALA A 62 -14.21 -11.87 -7.52
N ILE A 63 -15.04 -11.33 -6.61
CA ILE A 63 -15.82 -10.12 -6.89
C ILE A 63 -14.87 -8.96 -7.17
N ALA A 64 -13.89 -8.68 -6.29
CA ALA A 64 -12.97 -7.57 -6.45
C ALA A 64 -12.20 -7.62 -7.78
N TRP A 65 -11.72 -8.79 -8.20
CA TRP A 65 -11.06 -8.98 -9.50
C TRP A 65 -12.01 -8.97 -10.69
N GLY A 66 -13.30 -9.23 -10.46
CA GLY A 66 -14.34 -9.30 -11.48
C GLY A 66 -15.29 -8.10 -11.53
N ILE A 67 -15.03 -7.01 -10.78
CA ILE A 67 -15.93 -5.85 -10.63
C ILE A 67 -16.36 -5.26 -11.99
N ASN A 68 -15.52 -5.37 -13.03
CA ASN A 68 -15.81 -4.89 -14.39
C ASN A 68 -15.77 -5.99 -15.47
N ALA A 69 -15.82 -7.27 -15.08
CA ALA A 69 -15.62 -8.38 -16.00
C ALA A 69 -16.91 -8.71 -16.81
N PRO A 70 -16.81 -8.99 -18.13
CA PRO A 70 -17.93 -9.51 -18.93
C PRO A 70 -18.50 -10.82 -18.37
N LEU A 71 -19.74 -11.17 -18.74
CA LEU A 71 -20.45 -12.33 -18.17
C LEU A 71 -19.68 -13.66 -18.30
N ILE A 72 -18.95 -13.84 -19.40
CA ILE A 72 -18.12 -15.03 -19.66
C ILE A 72 -16.96 -15.13 -18.68
N GLU A 73 -16.34 -14.00 -18.31
CA GLU A 73 -15.27 -13.96 -17.32
C GLU A 73 -15.80 -14.26 -15.92
N LYS A 74 -17.02 -13.83 -15.59
CA LYS A 74 -17.67 -14.19 -14.31
C LYS A 74 -17.84 -15.71 -14.16
N ILE A 75 -18.19 -16.41 -15.23
CA ILE A 75 -18.29 -17.88 -15.25
C ILE A 75 -16.91 -18.52 -15.05
N LYS A 76 -15.88 -18.05 -15.77
CA LYS A 76 -14.50 -18.54 -15.58
C LYS A 76 -14.00 -18.32 -14.15
N THR A 77 -14.29 -17.15 -13.57
CA THR A 77 -13.94 -16.83 -12.18
C THR A 77 -14.66 -17.74 -11.19
N ALA A 78 -15.94 -18.07 -11.42
CA ALA A 78 -16.67 -19.02 -10.57
C ALA A 78 -16.04 -20.43 -10.59
N ILE A 79 -15.55 -20.89 -11.75
CA ILE A 79 -14.86 -22.18 -11.88
C ILE A 79 -13.48 -22.14 -11.20
N ALA A 80 -12.77 -21.01 -11.29
CA ALA A 80 -11.46 -20.82 -10.67
C ALA A 80 -11.54 -20.55 -9.15
N LEU A 81 -12.68 -20.10 -8.64
CA LEU A 81 -12.92 -19.68 -7.26
C LEU A 81 -12.34 -20.61 -6.18
N PRO A 82 -12.57 -21.95 -6.21
CA PRO A 82 -12.01 -22.84 -5.20
C PRO A 82 -10.49 -22.96 -5.24
N LYS A 83 -9.85 -22.65 -6.38
CA LYS A 83 -8.39 -22.70 -6.55
C LYS A 83 -7.69 -21.40 -6.13
N ILE A 84 -8.42 -20.28 -6.07
CA ILE A 84 -7.85 -18.96 -5.74
C ILE A 84 -7.08 -18.96 -4.41
N PRO A 85 -7.63 -19.49 -3.29
CA PRO A 85 -6.89 -19.51 -2.02
C PRO A 85 -5.59 -20.30 -2.11
N GLN A 86 -5.62 -21.49 -2.73
CA GLN A 86 -4.44 -22.35 -2.84
C GLN A 86 -3.34 -21.70 -3.69
N LEU A 87 -3.70 -21.11 -4.83
CA LEU A 87 -2.76 -20.42 -5.71
C LEU A 87 -2.13 -19.20 -5.02
N LEU A 88 -2.93 -18.37 -4.36
CA LEU A 88 -2.42 -17.21 -3.61
C LEU A 88 -1.55 -17.63 -2.43
N GLN A 89 -1.96 -18.70 -1.73
CA GLN A 89 -1.22 -19.23 -0.60
C GLN A 89 0.16 -19.73 -1.02
N GLN A 90 0.25 -20.48 -2.11
CA GLN A 90 1.52 -20.98 -2.64
C GLN A 90 2.39 -19.85 -3.21
N PHE A 91 1.82 -18.98 -4.03
CA PHE A 91 2.58 -17.92 -4.70
C PHE A 91 3.14 -16.88 -3.73
N TYR A 92 2.38 -16.52 -2.70
CA TYR A 92 2.79 -15.53 -1.70
C TYR A 92 3.28 -16.14 -0.38
N ASN A 93 3.41 -17.47 -0.32
CA ASN A 93 3.77 -18.23 0.89
C ASN A 93 2.99 -17.77 2.14
N VAL A 94 1.66 -17.77 2.05
CA VAL A 94 0.79 -17.14 3.06
C VAL A 94 0.43 -18.14 4.16
N THR A 95 1.03 -17.98 5.32
CA THR A 95 0.79 -18.78 6.52
C THR A 95 0.60 -17.85 7.73
N PRO A 96 0.11 -18.34 8.87
CA PRO A 96 0.08 -17.54 10.10
C PRO A 96 1.46 -16.95 10.46
N GLU A 97 2.53 -17.75 10.29
CA GLU A 97 3.90 -17.36 10.59
C GLU A 97 4.40 -16.25 9.64
N THR A 98 4.13 -16.38 8.33
CA THR A 98 4.54 -15.34 7.37
C THR A 98 3.70 -14.07 7.49
N LYS A 99 2.43 -14.18 7.90
CA LYS A 99 1.57 -13.05 8.27
C LYS A 99 2.14 -12.29 9.49
N ASP A 100 2.55 -12.99 10.53
CA ASP A 100 3.15 -12.36 11.72
C ASP A 100 4.52 -11.73 11.42
N ALA A 101 5.37 -12.42 10.65
CA ALA A 101 6.64 -11.88 10.20
C ALA A 101 6.45 -10.64 9.29
N ALA A 102 5.43 -10.65 8.43
CA ALA A 102 5.05 -9.50 7.62
C ALA A 102 4.59 -8.33 8.50
N LEU A 103 3.75 -8.57 9.51
CA LEU A 103 3.31 -7.53 10.44
C LEU A 103 4.49 -6.88 11.18
N LYS A 104 5.48 -7.67 11.60
CA LYS A 104 6.72 -7.13 12.19
C LYS A 104 7.45 -6.20 11.21
N LYS A 105 7.63 -6.61 9.95
CA LYS A 105 8.27 -5.77 8.92
C LYS A 105 7.50 -4.48 8.64
N ILE A 106 6.16 -4.53 8.64
CA ILE A 106 5.31 -3.34 8.48
C ILE A 106 5.58 -2.36 9.63
N ARG A 107 5.53 -2.84 10.87
CA ARG A 107 5.81 -2.02 12.06
C ARG A 107 7.22 -1.42 12.04
N GLU A 108 8.23 -2.18 11.61
CA GLU A 108 9.60 -1.68 11.46
C GLU A 108 9.69 -0.52 10.46
N VAL A 109 9.06 -0.64 9.29
CA VAL A 109 9.06 0.44 8.29
C VAL A 109 8.27 1.65 8.80
N PHE A 110 7.11 1.44 9.41
CA PHE A 110 6.33 2.53 10.01
C PHE A 110 7.10 3.25 11.12
N ALA A 111 7.86 2.51 11.93
CA ALA A 111 8.72 3.09 12.96
C ALA A 111 9.86 3.91 12.36
N LEU A 112 10.55 3.38 11.32
CA LEU A 112 11.59 4.13 10.58
C LEU A 112 11.03 5.44 10.02
N VAL A 113 9.91 5.37 9.29
CA VAL A 113 9.25 6.56 8.73
C VAL A 113 8.82 7.52 9.83
N SER A 114 8.27 7.01 10.94
CA SER A 114 7.83 7.87 12.05
C SER A 114 8.98 8.55 12.78
N GLN A 115 10.18 7.98 12.79
CA GLN A 115 11.38 8.59 13.35
C GLN A 115 11.95 9.69 12.46
N GLU A 116 11.75 9.57 11.15
CA GLU A 116 12.26 10.54 10.16
C GLU A 116 11.34 11.74 9.99
N ILE A 117 10.04 11.59 10.29
CA ILE A 117 9.07 12.68 10.25
C ILE A 117 9.17 13.50 11.54
N ASN A 118 9.65 14.74 11.42
CA ASN A 118 9.55 15.72 12.49
C ASN A 118 8.11 16.21 12.65
N SER A 119 7.76 16.68 13.84
CA SER A 119 6.45 17.31 14.08
C SER A 119 6.26 18.50 13.13
N GLY A 120 5.29 18.39 12.21
CA GLY A 120 4.94 19.44 11.25
C GLY A 120 5.43 19.23 9.81
N GLN A 121 6.23 18.19 9.52
CA GLN A 121 6.57 17.84 8.14
C GLN A 121 5.37 17.28 7.37
N GLN A 122 5.13 17.82 6.17
CA GLN A 122 4.03 17.42 5.28
C GLN A 122 4.44 16.31 4.31
N TYR A 123 5.74 16.12 4.08
CA TYR A 123 6.32 15.19 3.12
C TYR A 123 7.54 14.49 3.71
N LEU A 124 7.90 13.32 3.17
CA LEU A 124 9.03 12.49 3.60
C LEU A 124 10.38 13.12 3.24
N VAL A 125 10.46 13.83 2.12
CA VAL A 125 11.70 14.42 1.62
C VAL A 125 11.45 15.84 1.16
N GLY A 126 12.22 16.80 1.71
CA GLY A 126 12.09 18.21 1.36
C GLY A 126 10.75 18.81 1.82
N ASP A 127 10.25 19.75 1.03
CA ASP A 127 9.05 20.57 1.29
C ASP A 127 7.93 20.37 0.26
N CYS A 128 8.12 19.46 -0.70
CA CYS A 128 7.19 19.18 -1.78
C CYS A 128 6.81 17.69 -1.84
N LEU A 129 5.65 17.38 -2.42
CA LEU A 129 5.21 16.01 -2.70
C LEU A 129 6.21 15.31 -3.65
N SER A 130 6.72 14.16 -3.23
CA SER A 130 7.70 13.38 -3.99
C SER A 130 7.21 11.98 -4.35
N ALA A 131 7.99 11.26 -5.18
CA ALA A 131 7.75 9.84 -5.46
C ALA A 131 7.75 8.99 -4.17
N ALA A 132 8.57 9.33 -3.17
CA ALA A 132 8.60 8.60 -1.91
C ALA A 132 7.26 8.69 -1.15
N ASP A 133 6.64 9.87 -1.14
CA ASP A 133 5.34 10.09 -0.50
C ASP A 133 4.24 9.29 -1.19
N ILE A 134 4.19 9.36 -2.53
CA ILE A 134 3.22 8.65 -3.35
C ILE A 134 3.37 7.14 -3.14
N THR A 135 4.59 6.62 -3.22
CA THR A 135 4.88 5.20 -3.06
C THR A 135 4.53 4.73 -1.64
N PHE A 136 4.92 5.47 -0.60
CA PHE A 136 4.57 5.14 0.78
C PHE A 136 3.07 5.10 0.99
N ALA A 137 2.34 6.16 0.62
CA ALA A 137 0.91 6.26 0.79
C ALA A 137 0.17 5.15 0.01
N ALA A 138 0.54 4.93 -1.25
CA ALA A 138 -0.07 3.91 -2.10
C ALA A 138 0.13 2.50 -1.53
N LEU A 139 1.34 2.15 -1.10
CA LEU A 139 1.64 0.83 -0.56
C LEU A 139 1.10 0.62 0.85
N ALA A 140 0.99 1.68 1.66
CA ALA A 140 0.38 1.63 2.99
C ALA A 140 -1.17 1.60 2.93
N SER A 141 -1.77 2.06 1.83
CA SER A 141 -3.22 2.18 1.71
C SER A 141 -4.04 0.88 1.92
N PRO A 142 -3.58 -0.34 1.56
CA PRO A 142 -4.38 -1.55 1.79
C PRO A 142 -4.62 -1.84 3.28
N ILE A 143 -3.63 -1.53 4.13
CA ILE A 143 -3.72 -1.70 5.57
C ILE A 143 -4.30 -0.45 6.25
N LEU A 144 -3.92 0.76 5.84
CA LEU A 144 -4.41 2.00 6.44
C LEU A 144 -5.84 2.35 6.04
N ARG A 145 -6.26 1.98 4.82
CA ARG A 145 -7.60 2.21 4.28
C ARG A 145 -8.07 3.65 4.48
N PRO A 146 -7.36 4.65 3.92
CA PRO A 146 -7.69 6.06 4.11
C PRO A 146 -9.07 6.37 3.51
N GLN A 147 -9.73 7.42 4.02
CA GLN A 147 -11.13 7.74 3.67
C GLN A 147 -11.36 7.95 2.17
N ASN A 148 -10.42 8.59 1.48
CA ASN A 148 -10.50 8.90 0.05
C ASN A 148 -9.89 7.79 -0.84
N HIS A 149 -9.69 6.57 -0.31
CA HIS A 149 -9.18 5.48 -1.13
C HIS A 149 -10.26 4.95 -2.09
N PRO A 150 -10.00 4.86 -3.41
CA PRO A 150 -11.03 4.49 -4.40
C PRO A 150 -11.54 3.05 -4.25
N VAL A 151 -10.77 2.17 -3.61
CA VAL A 151 -11.06 0.72 -3.52
C VAL A 151 -11.32 0.25 -2.09
N TYR A 152 -10.71 0.90 -1.09
CA TYR A 152 -10.64 0.36 0.26
C TYR A 152 -11.45 1.24 1.20
N SER A 153 -12.69 0.83 1.50
CA SER A 153 -13.52 1.53 2.49
C SER A 153 -12.80 1.66 3.83
N SER A 154 -12.84 2.85 4.42
CA SER A 154 -12.31 3.15 5.75
C SER A 154 -13.08 2.47 6.89
N GLN A 155 -14.29 1.94 6.61
CA GLN A 155 -15.12 1.25 7.58
C GLN A 155 -14.52 -0.10 7.99
N LEU A 156 -14.44 -0.33 9.31
CA LEU A 156 -13.81 -1.51 9.89
C LEU A 156 -14.82 -2.54 10.46
N SER A 157 -16.12 -2.24 10.43
CA SER A 157 -17.18 -3.02 11.10
C SER A 157 -17.28 -4.50 10.70
N LYS A 158 -16.72 -4.90 9.55
CA LYS A 158 -16.73 -6.28 9.03
C LYS A 158 -15.37 -7.00 9.16
N MET A 159 -14.43 -6.45 9.93
CA MET A 159 -13.10 -7.01 10.17
C MET A 159 -13.00 -7.70 11.53
N SER A 160 -12.02 -8.60 11.67
CA SER A 160 -11.72 -9.23 12.95
C SER A 160 -11.09 -8.21 13.92
N PRO A 161 -11.27 -8.37 15.24
CA PRO A 161 -10.68 -7.48 16.24
C PRO A 161 -9.15 -7.33 16.10
N GLU A 162 -8.43 -8.41 15.77
CA GLU A 162 -6.98 -8.39 15.50
C GLU A 162 -6.63 -7.38 14.39
N ARG A 163 -7.36 -7.40 13.28
CA ARG A 163 -7.13 -6.48 12.17
C ARG A 163 -7.44 -5.05 12.54
N VAL A 164 -8.56 -4.83 13.24
CA VAL A 164 -8.96 -3.49 13.69
C VAL A 164 -7.87 -2.89 14.56
N SER A 165 -7.38 -3.65 15.55
CA SER A 165 -6.30 -3.22 16.45
C SER A 165 -5.03 -2.83 15.70
N VAL A 166 -4.59 -3.65 14.73
CA VAL A 166 -3.42 -3.33 13.90
C VAL A 166 -3.63 -2.08 13.05
N ILE A 167 -4.81 -1.93 12.44
CA ILE A 167 -5.12 -0.77 11.59
C ILE A 167 -5.12 0.52 12.42
N GLU A 168 -5.76 0.49 13.59
CA GLU A 168 -5.82 1.63 14.50
C GLU A 168 -4.44 1.98 15.07
N GLU A 169 -3.64 0.97 15.44
CA GLU A 169 -2.25 1.14 15.85
C GLU A 169 -1.46 1.89 14.76
N LEU A 170 -1.45 1.38 13.53
CA LEU A 170 -0.69 1.99 12.43
C LEU A 170 -1.19 3.39 12.08
N ARG A 171 -2.51 3.62 12.05
CA ARG A 171 -3.11 4.94 11.83
C ARG A 171 -2.72 5.96 12.91
N SER A 172 -2.48 5.52 14.14
CA SER A 172 -2.11 6.41 15.24
C SER A 172 -0.66 6.93 15.16
N THR A 173 0.22 6.21 14.44
CA THR A 173 1.63 6.59 14.27
C THR A 173 1.80 7.85 13.41
N PRO A 174 2.90 8.61 13.56
CA PRO A 174 3.24 9.71 12.65
C PRO A 174 3.23 9.29 11.17
N ALA A 175 3.80 8.13 10.85
CA ALA A 175 3.80 7.59 9.49
C ALA A 175 2.38 7.31 8.96
N GLY A 176 1.51 6.70 9.77
CA GLY A 176 0.12 6.44 9.38
C GLY A 176 -0.69 7.71 9.16
N LYS A 177 -0.46 8.73 9.98
CA LYS A 177 -1.06 10.07 9.81
C LYS A 177 -0.58 10.73 8.53
N LEU A 178 0.72 10.70 8.24
CA LEU A 178 1.27 11.21 6.98
C LEU A 178 0.58 10.58 5.77
N ALA A 179 0.55 9.25 5.70
CA ALA A 179 -0.09 8.54 4.59
C ALA A 179 -1.59 8.87 4.46
N THR A 180 -2.30 9.03 5.58
CA THR A 180 -3.73 9.40 5.57
C THR A 180 -3.92 10.83 5.06
N ASN A 181 -3.12 11.77 5.55
CA ASN A 181 -3.15 13.17 5.12
C ASN A 181 -2.85 13.32 3.63
N LEU A 182 -1.89 12.55 3.09
CA LEU A 182 -1.57 12.56 1.66
C LEU A 182 -2.79 12.19 0.80
N TYR A 183 -3.63 11.25 1.24
CA TYR A 183 -4.89 10.94 0.56
C TYR A 183 -5.92 12.06 0.74
N GLU A 184 -6.05 12.65 1.92
CA GLU A 184 -7.00 13.75 2.15
C GLU A 184 -6.67 15.00 1.32
N GLN A 185 -5.38 15.29 1.15
CA GLN A 185 -4.89 16.50 0.46
C GLN A 185 -4.80 16.35 -1.06
N HIS A 186 -4.43 15.17 -1.55
CA HIS A 186 -4.09 14.96 -2.97
C HIS A 186 -5.06 14.04 -3.72
N ARG A 187 -6.06 13.47 -3.03
CA ARG A 187 -7.13 12.66 -3.63
C ARG A 187 -8.49 13.23 -3.18
N LEU A 188 -9.16 13.93 -4.08
CA LEU A 188 -10.56 14.34 -3.95
C LEU A 188 -11.51 13.19 -4.32
#